data_AF-A0A3P7WIW6-F1
#
_entry.id   AF-A0A3P7WIW6-F1
#
_cell.length_a   1.000
_cell.length_b   1.000
_cell.length_c   1.000
_cell.angle_alpha   90.00
_cell.angle_beta   90.00
_cell.angle_gamma   90.00
#
_symmetry.space_group_name_H-M   'P 1'
#
loop_
_entity.id
_entity.type
_entity.pdbx_description
1 polymer ?
#
loop_
_entity_poly.entity_id
_entity_poly.type
_entity_poly.pdbx_seq_one_letter_code
_entity_poly.pdbx_strand_id
1 'polypeptide(L)'
;MQLGPGQINVSEDQGGRKPLLQSVILGHEFTWLGSGPIGEKSKTKYERTITQPQRKKNTKETNTVGTGEPDSSKEVLNVQINPTTNGDTEFEAPYHGRIMGLWNACLKARSLNPSIVNAVHYYTFEEEFDYSDKPTLMAFFVNSETLNNKDITDGEKQTYKNWCYANSNKTALRGALVIRLSLVNCPPVYLFDIQPATYVSTVDGESVLKERGHAGLIFRSRTVEQFEQYISGLMESLPLSEGSYTTTLLGSNLVTQLFVFRHSKSAGLSEGESTLLNALRKIGITNIKLKEEKEEKEEKEEK
;
A
#
# COMPACT_ATOMS: atom_id res chain seq x y z
N MET A 1 6.37 -83.95 2.18
CA MET A 1 4.96 -84.28 2.47
C MET A 1 4.10 -83.33 1.67
N GLN A 2 3.20 -83.89 0.88
CA GLN A 2 2.24 -83.19 0.04
C GLN A 2 0.90 -83.18 0.78
N LEU A 3 0.32 -82.01 1.04
CA LEU A 3 -1.10 -81.81 1.29
C LEU A 3 -1.49 -80.43 0.72
N GLY A 4 -2.49 -80.44 -0.17
CA GLY A 4 -3.03 -79.29 -0.88
C GLY A 4 -4.17 -78.58 -0.12
N PRO A 5 -5.19 -78.07 -0.83
CA PRO A 5 -5.28 -76.66 -1.17
C PRO A 5 -6.42 -75.94 -0.42
N GLY A 6 -6.18 -74.69 -0.03
CA GLY A 6 -7.19 -73.77 0.49
C GLY A 6 -7.14 -72.46 -0.30
N GLN A 7 -8.21 -72.19 -1.04
CA GLN A 7 -8.38 -71.04 -1.92
C GLN A 7 -8.55 -69.72 -1.16
N ILE A 8 -7.84 -68.70 -1.66
CA ILE A 8 -8.28 -67.33 -1.97
C ILE A 8 -9.03 -66.56 -0.86
N ASN A 9 -8.33 -65.60 -0.25
CA ASN A 9 -8.83 -64.22 -0.14
C ASN A 9 -7.62 -63.27 -0.07
N VAL A 10 -7.29 -62.67 -1.21
CA VAL A 10 -6.39 -61.52 -1.31
C VAL A 10 -7.30 -60.30 -1.29
N SER A 11 -7.36 -59.58 -0.17
CA SER A 11 -7.89 -58.22 -0.18
C SER A 11 -6.73 -57.26 -0.42
N GLU A 12 -6.61 -56.79 -1.66
CA GLU A 12 -5.92 -55.56 -1.98
C GLU A 12 -6.77 -54.39 -1.46
N ASP A 13 -6.46 -53.87 -0.26
CA ASP A 13 -6.99 -52.58 0.14
C ASP A 13 -5.99 -51.48 -0.24
N GLN A 14 -6.10 -51.04 -1.49
CA GLN A 14 -5.58 -49.76 -1.95
C GLN A 14 -6.38 -48.66 -1.24
N GLY A 15 -5.89 -48.21 -0.09
CA GLY A 15 -6.43 -47.09 0.68
C GLY A 15 -6.31 -45.74 -0.04
N GLY A 16 -7.05 -45.57 -1.13
CA GLY A 16 -7.28 -44.29 -1.80
C GLY A 16 -8.23 -43.44 -0.98
N ARG A 17 -7.71 -42.53 -0.16
CA ARG A 17 -8.53 -41.48 0.47
C ARG A 17 -9.07 -40.54 -0.61
N LYS A 18 -10.36 -40.69 -0.94
CA LYS A 18 -11.15 -39.66 -1.64
C LYS A 18 -11.11 -38.36 -0.82
N PRO A 19 -10.88 -37.18 -1.43
CA PRO A 19 -11.01 -35.92 -0.70
C PRO A 19 -12.49 -35.62 -0.42
N LEU A 20 -12.82 -35.40 0.85
CA LEU A 20 -14.08 -34.80 1.28
C LEU A 20 -14.12 -33.33 0.79
N LEU A 21 -14.88 -33.06 -0.26
CA LEU A 21 -15.20 -31.71 -0.70
C LEU A 21 -16.24 -31.10 0.27
N GLN A 22 -15.77 -30.45 1.34
CA GLN A 22 -16.60 -29.56 2.12
C GLN A 22 -16.76 -28.24 1.37
N SER A 23 -17.97 -27.99 0.86
CA SER A 23 -18.38 -26.69 0.34
C SER A 23 -19.22 -25.97 1.39
N VAL A 24 -19.11 -24.64 1.45
CA VAL A 24 -19.95 -23.80 2.30
C VAL A 24 -20.99 -23.12 1.41
N ILE A 25 -22.26 -23.19 1.80
CA ILE A 25 -23.36 -22.51 1.12
C ILE A 25 -23.26 -21.02 1.48
N LEU A 26 -23.02 -20.17 0.49
CA LEU A 26 -22.89 -18.72 0.69
C LEU A 26 -24.24 -17.98 0.54
N GLY A 27 -25.26 -18.64 0.02
CA GLY A 27 -26.60 -18.10 -0.15
C GLY A 27 -27.35 -18.78 -1.29
N HIS A 28 -28.63 -18.41 -1.43
CA HIS A 28 -29.51 -18.86 -2.51
C HIS A 28 -29.83 -17.66 -3.40
N GLU A 29 -29.55 -17.77 -4.70
CA GLU A 29 -30.07 -16.82 -5.69
C GLU A 29 -31.38 -17.35 -6.27
N PHE A 30 -32.36 -16.45 -6.39
CA PHE A 30 -33.66 -16.74 -6.99
C PHE A 30 -33.85 -15.85 -8.21
N THR A 31 -34.01 -16.47 -9.38
CA THR A 31 -34.38 -15.79 -10.62
C THR A 31 -35.78 -16.23 -11.04
N TRP A 32 -36.68 -15.25 -11.21
CA TRP A 32 -38.01 -15.46 -11.75
C TRP A 32 -37.95 -15.53 -13.28
N LEU A 33 -38.39 -16.65 -13.86
CA LEU A 33 -38.47 -16.82 -15.30
C LEU A 33 -39.86 -16.37 -15.78
N GLY A 34 -40.03 -15.06 -15.98
CA GLY A 34 -41.13 -14.52 -16.78
C GLY A 34 -41.93 -13.38 -16.13
N SER A 35 -42.25 -12.39 -16.94
CA SER A 35 -43.17 -11.27 -16.68
C SER A 35 -44.53 -11.59 -17.32
N GLY A 36 -45.58 -11.76 -16.51
CA GLY A 36 -46.96 -11.97 -16.97
C GLY A 36 -47.99 -11.46 -15.95
N PRO A 37 -49.19 -11.03 -16.38
CA PRO A 37 -50.11 -10.23 -15.58
C PRO A 37 -50.80 -11.02 -14.45
N ILE A 38 -51.32 -10.26 -13.48
CA ILE A 38 -51.92 -10.74 -12.22
C ILE A 38 -53.11 -11.65 -12.51
N GLY A 39 -52.97 -12.92 -12.16
CA GLY A 39 -54.02 -13.93 -12.25
C GLY A 39 -53.55 -15.15 -13.05
N GLU A 40 -53.44 -16.28 -12.36
CA GLU A 40 -53.11 -17.62 -12.89
C GLU A 40 -51.62 -18.00 -13.04
N LYS A 41 -51.20 -18.80 -12.06
CA LYS A 41 -50.09 -19.78 -12.00
C LYS A 41 -49.09 -19.76 -13.18
N SER A 42 -48.04 -18.94 -13.03
CA SER A 42 -46.83 -19.02 -13.85
C SER A 42 -45.67 -19.69 -13.11
N LYS A 43 -44.86 -20.39 -13.89
CA LYS A 43 -44.15 -21.65 -13.59
C LYS A 43 -42.70 -21.47 -13.10
N THR A 44 -42.24 -22.49 -12.35
CA THR A 44 -40.86 -22.92 -12.07
C THR A 44 -39.86 -21.88 -11.52
N LYS A 45 -39.59 -22.02 -10.21
CA LYS A 45 -38.47 -21.41 -9.48
C LYS A 45 -37.21 -22.21 -9.77
N TYR A 46 -36.18 -21.59 -10.37
CA TYR A 46 -34.85 -22.19 -10.44
C TYR A 46 -34.04 -21.67 -9.25
N GLU A 47 -33.61 -22.60 -8.39
CA GLU A 47 -32.79 -22.29 -7.21
C GLU A 47 -31.37 -22.74 -7.50
N ARG A 48 -30.44 -21.77 -7.54
CA ARG A 48 -29.01 -22.06 -7.70
C ARG A 48 -28.31 -21.87 -6.37
N THR A 49 -27.88 -22.98 -5.76
CA THR A 49 -27.06 -22.96 -4.55
C THR A 49 -25.63 -22.54 -4.94
N ILE A 50 -25.18 -21.41 -4.43
CA ILE A 50 -23.80 -20.95 -4.64
C ILE A 50 -22.92 -21.64 -3.60
N THR A 51 -22.07 -22.56 -4.05
CA THR A 51 -21.08 -23.25 -3.24
C THR A 51 -19.68 -22.80 -3.65
N GLN A 52 -18.85 -22.42 -2.68
CA GLN A 52 -17.44 -22.16 -2.90
C GLN A 52 -16.61 -23.29 -2.26
N PRO A 53 -15.56 -23.82 -2.94
CA PRO A 53 -14.65 -24.78 -2.34
C PRO A 53 -13.91 -24.13 -1.17
N GLN A 54 -13.87 -24.80 0.00
CA GLN A 54 -13.01 -24.35 1.10
C GLN A 54 -11.55 -24.42 0.67
N ARG A 55 -10.95 -23.26 0.38
CA ARG A 55 -9.50 -23.12 0.29
C ARG A 55 -8.95 -23.37 1.70
N LYS A 56 -7.93 -24.24 1.81
CA LYS A 56 -7.23 -24.57 3.06
C LYS A 56 -7.06 -23.32 3.91
N LYS A 57 -7.49 -23.37 5.17
CA LYS A 57 -7.15 -22.39 6.20
C LYS A 57 -5.63 -22.26 6.21
N ASN A 58 -5.09 -21.27 5.51
CA ASN A 58 -3.93 -20.60 6.03
C ASN A 58 -4.45 -19.88 7.25
N THR A 59 -3.99 -20.33 8.41
CA THR A 59 -3.98 -19.59 9.66
C THR A 59 -3.94 -18.10 9.32
N LYS A 60 -4.97 -17.35 9.70
CA LYS A 60 -4.85 -15.89 9.77
C LYS A 60 -3.76 -15.66 10.81
N GLU A 61 -2.51 -15.67 10.38
CA GLU A 61 -1.53 -14.81 10.98
C GLU A 61 -2.14 -13.42 10.86
N THR A 62 -2.62 -12.90 11.99
CA THR A 62 -2.62 -11.47 12.26
C THR A 62 -1.17 -11.01 12.17
N ASN A 63 -0.63 -10.97 10.96
CA ASN A 63 0.62 -10.28 10.70
C ASN A 63 0.27 -8.80 10.79
N THR A 64 0.43 -8.24 11.99
CA THR A 64 1.06 -6.93 12.11
C THR A 64 2.28 -6.98 11.20
N VAL A 65 2.14 -6.49 9.97
CA VAL A 65 3.27 -6.39 9.04
C VAL A 65 4.15 -5.30 9.64
N GLY A 66 5.20 -5.70 10.35
CA GLY A 66 6.20 -4.76 10.85
C GLY A 66 6.72 -3.90 9.70
N THR A 67 6.47 -2.59 9.78
CA THR A 67 6.88 -1.57 8.80
C THR A 67 8.31 -1.07 9.03
N GLY A 68 9.08 -1.76 9.86
CA GLY A 68 10.38 -1.32 10.41
C GLY A 68 10.27 -1.20 11.93
N GLU A 69 11.38 -1.36 12.68
CA GLU A 69 11.28 -1.23 14.15
C GLU A 69 10.95 0.22 14.55
N PRO A 70 10.19 0.43 15.63
CA PRO A 70 9.94 1.73 16.24
C PRO A 70 11.25 2.45 16.58
N ASP A 71 11.28 3.77 16.38
CA ASP A 71 12.47 4.60 16.60
C ASP A 71 12.60 4.93 18.08
N SER A 72 13.03 3.93 18.86
CA SER A 72 13.24 4.02 20.30
C SER A 72 14.72 3.89 20.68
N SER A 73 15.61 4.42 19.84
CA SER A 73 17.03 4.50 20.21
C SER A 73 17.19 5.43 21.42
N LYS A 74 17.73 4.89 22.52
CA LYS A 74 17.83 5.56 23.84
C LYS A 74 18.63 6.87 23.82
N GLU A 75 19.38 7.15 22.77
CA GLU A 75 20.20 8.36 22.62
C GLU A 75 19.39 9.61 22.19
N VAL A 76 18.15 9.46 21.72
CA VAL A 76 17.32 10.58 21.18
C VAL A 76 16.42 11.24 22.24
N LEU A 77 16.42 10.71 23.48
CA LEU A 77 15.40 11.02 24.48
C LEU A 77 15.59 12.32 25.28
N ASN A 78 16.75 13.00 25.21
CA ASN A 78 17.05 14.09 26.15
C ASN A 78 17.46 15.45 25.54
N VAL A 79 17.18 15.73 24.27
CA VAL A 79 17.46 17.07 23.70
C VAL A 79 16.21 17.95 23.73
N GLN A 80 16.35 19.12 24.37
CA GLN A 80 15.33 20.17 24.49
C GLN A 80 14.82 20.60 23.10
N ILE A 81 13.50 20.57 22.94
CA ILE A 81 12.80 20.72 21.66
C ILE A 81 12.79 22.19 21.26
N ASN A 82 13.55 22.56 20.23
CA ASN A 82 13.37 23.82 19.51
C ASN A 82 13.04 23.49 18.05
N PRO A 83 11.74 23.48 17.66
CA PRO A 83 11.38 23.27 16.27
C PRO A 83 11.88 24.45 15.44
N THR A 84 12.65 24.19 14.39
CA THR A 84 13.11 25.21 13.43
C THR A 84 12.11 25.46 12.31
N THR A 85 11.04 24.67 12.20
CA THR A 85 9.93 24.88 11.28
C THR A 85 8.80 25.63 11.99
N ASN A 86 8.50 26.84 11.51
CA ASN A 86 7.48 27.73 12.06
C ASN A 86 6.07 27.21 11.82
N GLY A 87 5.62 26.13 12.45
CA GLY A 87 4.20 25.73 12.42
C GLY A 87 3.58 25.45 11.04
N ASP A 88 4.37 25.48 9.96
CA ASP A 88 3.89 25.24 8.60
C ASP A 88 3.44 23.78 8.47
N THR A 89 2.17 23.60 8.11
CA THR A 89 1.52 22.30 7.91
C THR A 89 1.93 21.63 6.60
N GLU A 90 2.54 22.38 5.70
CA GLU A 90 2.93 21.96 4.36
C GLU A 90 4.28 22.56 3.99
N PHE A 91 5.14 21.80 3.31
CA PHE A 91 6.46 22.27 2.89
C PHE A 91 6.94 21.57 1.63
N GLU A 92 7.74 22.27 0.81
CA GLU A 92 8.29 21.67 -0.41
C GLU A 92 9.14 20.42 -0.12
N ALA A 93 8.99 19.38 -0.93
CA ALA A 93 9.79 18.17 -0.83
C ALA A 93 11.30 18.45 -0.94
N PRO A 94 12.16 17.61 -0.33
CA PRO A 94 13.61 17.73 -0.53
C PRO A 94 13.98 17.56 -2.00
N TYR A 95 15.13 18.07 -2.45
CA TYR A 95 15.53 17.97 -3.86
C TYR A 95 15.72 16.52 -4.33
N HIS A 96 16.21 15.65 -3.45
CA HIS A 96 16.58 14.28 -3.74
C HIS A 96 16.06 13.34 -2.64
N GLY A 97 16.31 12.04 -2.82
CA GLY A 97 15.92 11.01 -1.86
C GLY A 97 14.78 10.15 -2.37
N ARG A 98 14.44 9.13 -1.58
CA ARG A 98 13.48 8.09 -1.96
C ARG A 98 12.13 8.63 -2.39
N ILE A 99 11.58 9.60 -1.65
CA ILE A 99 10.24 10.17 -1.90
C ILE A 99 10.19 10.88 -3.26
N MET A 100 11.24 11.63 -3.60
CA MET A 100 11.38 12.26 -4.92
C MET A 100 11.63 11.24 -6.03
N GLY A 101 12.33 10.15 -5.73
CA GLY A 101 12.46 9.03 -6.66
C GLY A 101 11.11 8.48 -7.10
N LEU A 102 10.17 8.31 -6.16
CA LEU A 102 8.81 7.86 -6.46
C LEU A 102 8.02 8.90 -7.28
N TRP A 103 8.08 10.18 -6.90
CA TRP A 103 7.45 11.27 -7.65
C TRP A 103 7.92 11.32 -9.11
N ASN A 104 9.24 11.32 -9.31
CA ASN A 104 9.84 11.36 -10.64
C ASN A 104 9.48 10.13 -11.48
N ALA A 105 9.35 8.95 -10.85
CA ALA A 105 8.86 7.76 -11.53
C ALA A 105 7.41 7.91 -12.01
N CYS A 106 6.55 8.56 -11.22
CA CYS A 106 5.17 8.86 -11.62
C CYS A 106 5.13 9.81 -12.83
N LEU A 107 5.91 10.90 -12.79
CA LEU A 107 6.03 11.84 -13.91
C LEU A 107 6.54 11.14 -15.19
N LYS A 108 7.54 10.27 -15.05
CA LYS A 108 8.05 9.46 -16.15
C LYS A 108 7.01 8.47 -16.68
N ALA A 109 6.21 7.85 -15.81
CA ALA A 109 5.11 6.97 -16.23
C ALA A 109 4.09 7.72 -17.08
N ARG A 110 3.72 8.96 -16.70
CA ARG A 110 2.87 9.84 -17.52
C ARG A 110 3.50 10.14 -18.87
N SER A 111 4.78 10.54 -18.88
CA SER A 111 5.47 10.94 -20.11
C SER A 111 5.60 9.79 -21.11
N LEU A 112 5.91 8.58 -20.65
CA LEU A 112 6.14 7.42 -21.52
C LEU A 112 4.87 6.62 -21.81
N ASN A 113 3.79 6.81 -21.05
CA ASN A 113 2.54 6.05 -21.17
C ASN A 113 1.31 6.96 -21.14
N PRO A 114 1.23 8.02 -21.97
CA PRO A 114 0.13 8.99 -21.92
C PRO A 114 -1.24 8.36 -22.24
N SER A 115 -1.26 7.22 -22.94
CA SER A 115 -2.48 6.44 -23.21
C SER A 115 -3.01 5.67 -21.99
N ILE A 116 -2.23 5.59 -20.91
CA ILE A 116 -2.60 4.90 -19.67
C ILE A 116 -2.69 5.91 -18.51
N VAL A 117 -1.64 6.72 -18.32
CA VAL A 117 -1.54 7.74 -17.26
C VAL A 117 -1.56 9.10 -17.93
N ASN A 118 -2.69 9.82 -17.82
CA ASN A 118 -2.83 11.12 -18.48
C ASN A 118 -2.37 12.29 -17.62
N ALA A 119 -2.40 12.16 -16.29
CA ALA A 119 -1.97 13.21 -15.37
C ALA A 119 -1.46 12.67 -14.04
N VAL A 120 -0.60 13.46 -13.41
CA VAL A 120 0.02 13.19 -12.11
C VAL A 120 -0.08 14.48 -11.31
N HIS A 121 -0.55 14.38 -10.08
CA HIS A 121 -0.70 15.50 -9.17
C HIS A 121 -0.18 15.09 -7.81
N TYR A 122 0.34 16.03 -7.03
CA TYR A 122 0.40 15.84 -5.58
C TYR A 122 -0.87 16.41 -4.94
N TYR A 123 -1.13 15.99 -3.71
CA TYR A 123 -2.25 16.50 -2.91
C TYR A 123 -1.78 17.10 -1.60
N THR A 124 -2.35 18.25 -1.25
CA THR A 124 -2.27 18.84 0.07
C THR A 124 -3.65 19.36 0.51
N PHE A 125 -3.82 19.70 1.80
CA PHE A 125 -5.11 20.21 2.27
C PHE A 125 -5.33 21.67 1.86
N GLU A 126 -4.26 22.43 1.65
CA GLU A 126 -4.35 23.83 1.23
C GLU A 126 -4.55 24.00 -0.28
N GLU A 127 -3.84 23.22 -1.10
CA GLU A 127 -3.85 23.37 -2.57
C GLU A 127 -4.72 22.34 -3.29
N GLU A 128 -5.37 21.43 -2.55
CA GLU A 128 -6.07 20.25 -3.07
C GLU A 128 -5.17 19.45 -4.02
N PHE A 129 -5.30 19.57 -5.35
CA PHE A 129 -4.48 18.86 -6.33
C PHE A 129 -3.70 19.82 -7.25
N ASP A 130 -2.37 19.73 -7.20
CA ASP A 130 -1.47 20.60 -7.96
C ASP A 130 -0.49 19.77 -8.84
N TYR A 131 0.02 20.42 -9.88
CA TYR A 131 0.86 19.92 -10.97
C TYR A 131 2.31 20.42 -10.90
N SER A 132 2.68 21.23 -9.90
CA SER A 132 4.05 21.74 -9.78
C SER A 132 5.10 20.62 -9.91
N ASP A 133 6.19 20.91 -10.61
CA ASP A 133 7.28 19.96 -10.85
C ASP A 133 7.90 19.46 -9.53
N LYS A 134 7.89 20.32 -8.51
CA LYS A 134 8.35 20.02 -7.17
C LYS A 134 7.13 19.88 -6.25
N PRO A 135 6.89 18.68 -5.68
CA PRO A 135 5.69 18.45 -4.89
C PRO A 135 5.82 19.03 -3.49
N THR A 136 4.69 19.44 -2.92
CA THR A 136 4.57 19.80 -1.51
C THR A 136 4.25 18.56 -0.68
N LEU A 137 4.84 18.48 0.51
CA LEU A 137 4.60 17.43 1.50
C LEU A 137 3.72 17.97 2.62
N MET A 138 2.79 17.15 3.12
CA MET A 138 2.03 17.46 4.33
C MET A 138 2.82 17.03 5.56
N ALA A 139 3.05 17.94 6.49
CA ALA A 139 3.80 17.68 7.71
C ALA A 139 3.01 16.78 8.67
N PHE A 140 3.68 15.79 9.26
CA PHE A 140 3.13 15.08 10.40
C PHE A 140 3.31 15.91 11.67
N PHE A 141 2.24 16.04 12.45
CA PHE A 141 2.28 16.62 13.78
C PHE A 141 1.29 15.90 14.71
N VAL A 142 1.54 15.99 16.01
CA VAL A 142 0.61 15.47 17.02
C VAL A 142 -0.27 16.63 17.49
N ASN A 143 -1.58 16.51 17.33
CA ASN A 143 -2.51 17.56 17.72
C ASN A 143 -2.59 17.72 19.25
N SER A 144 -3.08 18.88 19.68
CA SER A 144 -3.21 19.22 21.11
C SER A 144 -4.13 18.26 21.86
N GLU A 145 -5.19 17.77 21.21
CA GLU A 145 -6.13 16.80 21.79
C GLU A 145 -5.43 15.51 22.21
N THR A 146 -4.59 14.96 21.34
CA THR A 146 -3.77 13.77 21.64
C THR A 146 -2.81 14.05 22.80
N LEU A 147 -2.15 15.20 22.80
CA LEU A 147 -1.21 15.57 23.86
C LEU A 147 -1.90 15.79 25.22
N ASN A 148 -3.17 16.20 25.21
CA ASN A 148 -3.99 16.39 26.40
C ASN A 148 -4.68 15.11 26.88
N ASN A 149 -4.64 14.03 26.10
CA ASN A 149 -5.21 12.76 26.50
C ASN A 149 -4.47 12.21 27.75
N LYS A 150 -5.23 11.91 28.80
CA LYS A 150 -4.72 11.38 30.07
C LYS A 150 -4.42 9.88 30.03
N ASP A 151 -4.97 9.18 29.04
CA ASP A 151 -4.77 7.74 28.85
C ASP A 151 -3.44 7.41 28.15
N ILE A 152 -2.74 8.44 27.65
CA ILE A 152 -1.43 8.32 27.00
C ILE A 152 -0.37 8.81 27.98
N THR A 153 0.67 8.02 28.20
CA THR A 153 1.79 8.37 29.08
C THR A 153 2.65 9.50 28.50
N ASP A 154 3.37 10.22 29.36
CA ASP A 154 4.29 11.28 28.89
C ASP A 154 5.42 10.72 28.01
N GLY A 155 5.84 9.46 28.26
CA GLY A 155 6.80 8.75 27.42
C GLY A 155 6.26 8.52 26.00
N GLU A 156 5.03 8.03 25.88
CA GLU A 156 4.37 7.82 24.58
C GLU A 156 4.17 9.16 23.84
N LYS A 157 3.73 10.21 24.54
CA LYS A 157 3.60 11.56 23.94
C LYS A 157 4.93 12.05 23.38
N GLN A 158 6.03 11.80 24.08
CA GLN A 158 7.35 12.19 23.61
C GLN A 158 7.80 11.35 22.41
N THR A 159 7.50 10.05 22.39
CA THR A 159 7.74 9.17 21.24
C THR A 159 6.99 9.66 20.00
N TYR A 160 5.69 9.96 20.12
CA TYR A 160 4.88 10.45 19.01
C TYR A 160 5.40 11.78 18.46
N LYS A 161 5.77 12.72 19.35
CA LYS A 161 6.40 13.99 18.95
C LYS A 161 7.72 13.76 18.22
N ASN A 162 8.57 12.87 18.70
CA ASN A 162 9.86 12.59 18.08
C ASN A 162 9.70 11.97 16.70
N TRP A 163 8.72 11.08 16.52
CA TRP A 163 8.45 10.42 15.26
C TRP A 163 8.08 11.41 14.14
N CYS A 164 7.45 12.53 14.47
CA CYS A 164 7.10 13.58 13.52
C CYS A 164 8.31 14.29 12.88
N TYR A 165 9.55 14.00 13.28
CA TYR A 165 10.76 14.59 12.69
C TYR A 165 11.44 13.66 11.68
N ALA A 166 12.00 14.26 10.63
CA ALA A 166 12.73 13.55 9.56
C ALA A 166 14.21 13.30 9.90
N ASN A 167 14.73 13.90 10.97
CA ASN A 167 16.11 13.71 11.42
C ASN A 167 16.22 13.69 12.95
N SER A 168 17.31 13.09 13.44
CA SER A 168 17.59 12.96 14.88
C SER A 168 17.78 14.30 15.59
N ASN A 169 18.22 15.32 14.87
CA ASN A 169 18.42 16.68 15.39
C ASN A 169 17.11 17.45 15.53
N LYS A 170 15.97 16.89 15.08
CA LYS A 170 14.64 17.48 15.12
C LYS A 170 14.55 18.85 14.45
N THR A 171 15.36 19.06 13.42
CA THR A 171 15.41 20.33 12.67
C THR A 171 14.47 20.39 11.46
N ALA A 172 13.90 19.23 11.09
CA ALA A 172 12.97 19.14 9.97
C ALA A 172 11.81 18.21 10.35
N LEU A 173 10.58 18.67 10.09
CA LEU A 173 9.39 17.82 10.17
C LEU A 173 9.44 16.74 9.09
N ARG A 174 8.82 15.61 9.41
CA ARG A 174 8.60 14.51 8.48
C ARG A 174 7.33 14.80 7.70
N GLY A 175 7.40 14.66 6.39
CA GLY A 175 6.27 14.85 5.49
C GLY A 175 5.67 13.56 4.95
N ALA A 176 4.44 13.63 4.48
CA ALA A 176 3.81 12.66 3.60
C ALA A 176 3.69 13.23 2.19
N LEU A 177 4.02 12.43 1.18
CA LEU A 177 3.69 12.71 -0.21
C LEU A 177 2.44 11.93 -0.59
N VAL A 178 1.42 12.65 -1.06
CA VAL A 178 0.20 12.05 -1.60
C VAL A 178 0.15 12.33 -3.09
N ILE A 179 0.13 11.29 -3.92
CA ILE A 179 0.16 11.38 -5.38
C ILE A 179 -1.16 10.87 -5.94
N ARG A 180 -1.78 11.62 -6.83
CA ARG A 180 -2.88 11.14 -7.68
C ARG A 180 -2.38 10.84 -9.08
N LEU A 181 -2.53 9.58 -9.49
CA LEU A 181 -2.41 9.15 -10.88
C LEU A 181 -3.79 9.12 -11.52
N SER A 182 -4.02 10.03 -12.46
CA SER A 182 -5.22 10.00 -13.30
C SER A 182 -4.99 9.01 -14.44
N LEU A 183 -5.93 8.09 -14.58
CA LEU A 183 -5.85 6.99 -15.55
C LEU A 183 -6.86 7.19 -16.66
N VAL A 184 -6.49 6.80 -17.87
CA VAL A 184 -7.41 6.79 -19.02
C VAL A 184 -8.44 5.67 -18.82
N ASN A 185 -9.73 6.01 -18.94
CA ASN A 185 -10.87 5.07 -18.83
C ASN A 185 -10.94 4.29 -17.50
N CYS A 186 -10.32 4.78 -16.43
CA CYS A 186 -10.30 4.15 -15.13
C CYS A 186 -10.38 5.20 -14.01
N PRO A 187 -10.97 4.86 -12.85
CA PRO A 187 -10.87 5.71 -11.67
C PRO A 187 -9.40 6.00 -11.30
N PRO A 188 -9.10 7.20 -10.76
CA PRO A 188 -7.75 7.56 -10.36
C PRO A 188 -7.23 6.63 -9.27
N VAL A 189 -5.91 6.52 -9.20
CA VAL A 189 -5.21 5.77 -8.16
C VAL A 189 -4.38 6.74 -7.34
N TYR A 190 -4.37 6.52 -6.03
CA TYR A 190 -3.65 7.35 -5.07
C TYR A 190 -2.48 6.57 -4.50
N LEU A 191 -1.33 7.23 -4.37
CA LEU A 191 -0.19 6.75 -3.59
C LEU A 191 0.00 7.65 -2.38
N PHE A 192 0.30 7.05 -1.24
CA PHE A 192 0.71 7.73 -0.02
C PHE A 192 2.07 7.18 0.39
N ASP A 193 3.07 8.04 0.50
CA ASP A 193 4.42 7.65 0.90
C ASP A 193 4.93 8.56 2.03
N ILE A 194 5.61 7.96 3.00
CA ILE A 194 6.10 8.67 4.19
C ILE A 194 7.57 9.02 3.94
N GLN A 195 7.93 10.29 4.11
CA GLN A 195 9.31 10.72 4.02
C GLN A 195 10.18 9.92 5.01
N PRO A 196 11.27 9.29 4.55
CA PRO A 196 12.12 8.50 5.42
C PRO A 196 12.82 9.37 6.46
N ALA A 197 13.10 8.80 7.62
CA ALA A 197 14.02 9.40 8.57
C ALA A 197 15.46 9.22 8.09
N THR A 198 16.26 10.29 8.11
CA THR A 198 17.69 10.24 7.79
C THR A 198 18.50 10.08 9.07
N TYR A 199 19.48 9.17 9.05
CA TYR A 199 20.40 8.94 10.16
C TYR A 199 21.82 8.67 9.63
N VAL A 200 22.83 8.99 10.43
CA VAL A 200 24.23 8.70 10.08
C VAL A 200 24.59 7.33 10.66
N SER A 201 25.15 6.46 9.82
CA SER A 201 25.65 5.15 10.21
C SER A 201 27.13 5.09 9.89
N THR A 202 27.94 4.71 10.87
CA THR A 202 29.36 4.44 10.65
C THR A 202 29.52 3.03 10.10
N VAL A 203 30.09 2.90 8.90
CA VAL A 203 30.47 1.63 8.28
C VAL A 203 31.94 1.72 7.94
N ASP A 204 32.75 0.80 8.45
CA ASP A 204 34.21 0.75 8.23
C ASP A 204 34.97 2.06 8.54
N GLY A 205 34.49 2.81 9.55
CA GLY A 205 35.08 4.09 9.96
C GLY A 205 34.60 5.31 9.15
N GLU A 206 33.84 5.09 8.08
CA GLU A 206 33.23 6.15 7.29
C GLU A 206 31.78 6.42 7.72
N SER A 207 31.44 7.71 7.83
CA SER A 207 30.08 8.14 8.14
C SER A 207 29.23 8.15 6.87
N VAL A 208 28.23 7.27 6.80
CA VAL A 208 27.31 7.14 5.66
C VAL A 208 25.91 7.59 6.09
N LEU A 209 25.31 8.51 5.34
CA LEU A 209 23.91 8.89 5.52
C LEU A 209 23.01 7.76 5.02
N LYS A 210 22.11 7.27 5.87
CA LYS A 210 21.12 6.23 5.56
C LYS A 210 19.71 6.75 5.76
N GLU A 211 18.78 6.17 5.02
CA GLU A 211 17.35 6.42 5.13
C GLU A 211 16.66 5.21 5.76
N ARG A 212 15.85 5.46 6.80
CA ARG A 212 14.91 4.50 7.38
C ARG A 212 13.50 4.93 6.97
N GLY A 213 12.99 4.30 5.92
CA GLY A 213 11.66 4.60 5.38
C GLY A 213 10.63 3.53 5.72
N HIS A 214 9.38 3.95 5.68
CA HIS A 214 8.23 3.09 5.87
C HIS A 214 7.77 2.48 4.53
N ALA A 215 6.85 1.54 4.60
CA ALA A 215 6.11 1.13 3.42
C ALA A 215 5.16 2.26 3.01
N GLY A 216 4.77 2.31 1.73
CA GLY A 216 3.72 3.22 1.24
C GLY A 216 2.40 2.49 1.02
N LEU A 217 1.34 3.26 0.73
CA LEU A 217 0.02 2.76 0.35
C LEU A 217 -0.31 3.12 -1.09
N ILE A 218 -0.93 2.18 -1.80
CA ILE A 218 -1.62 2.45 -3.05
C ILE A 218 -3.09 2.08 -2.90
N PHE A 219 -3.99 2.99 -3.30
CA PHE A 219 -5.41 2.81 -3.08
C PHE A 219 -6.30 3.54 -4.08
N ARG A 220 -7.60 3.22 -4.03
CA ARG A 220 -8.67 3.91 -4.74
C ARG A 220 -9.75 4.33 -3.76
N SER A 221 -10.30 5.52 -3.92
CA SER A 221 -11.51 5.96 -3.24
C SER A 221 -12.66 6.15 -4.24
N ARG A 222 -13.91 6.16 -3.76
CA ARG A 222 -15.09 6.37 -4.61
C ARG A 222 -15.37 7.85 -4.85
N THR A 223 -15.11 8.68 -3.85
CA THR A 223 -15.37 10.12 -3.89
C THR A 223 -14.18 10.88 -3.34
N VAL A 224 -14.14 12.19 -3.60
CA VAL A 224 -13.06 13.05 -3.10
C VAL A 224 -13.16 13.16 -1.58
N GLU A 225 -14.36 13.30 -1.03
CA GLU A 225 -14.60 13.43 0.40
C GLU A 225 -14.11 12.18 1.17
N GLN A 226 -14.35 10.99 0.61
CA GLN A 226 -13.84 9.75 1.19
C GLN A 226 -12.31 9.66 1.12
N PHE A 227 -11.71 10.15 0.04
CA PHE A 227 -10.27 10.26 -0.09
C PHE A 227 -9.69 11.20 0.98
N GLU A 228 -10.22 12.42 1.12
CA GLU A 228 -9.74 13.42 2.08
C GLU A 228 -9.89 12.92 3.52
N GLN A 229 -11.03 12.32 3.87
CA GLN A 229 -11.24 11.70 5.18
C GLN A 229 -10.22 10.59 5.45
N TYR A 230 -9.89 9.80 4.43
CA TYR A 230 -8.88 8.75 4.57
C TYR A 230 -7.48 9.32 4.76
N ILE A 231 -7.12 10.38 4.02
CA ILE A 231 -5.84 11.09 4.20
C ILE A 231 -5.76 11.71 5.60
N SER A 232 -6.80 12.39 6.08
CA SER A 232 -6.84 12.94 7.44
C SER A 232 -6.61 11.85 8.48
N GLY A 233 -7.33 10.73 8.35
CA GLY A 233 -7.15 9.58 9.24
C GLY A 233 -5.74 8.99 9.21
N LEU A 234 -5.07 8.96 8.05
CA LEU A 234 -3.67 8.56 7.95
C LEU A 234 -2.74 9.55 8.67
N MET A 235 -2.91 10.84 8.40
CA MET A 235 -2.07 11.90 8.98
C MET A 235 -2.18 11.94 10.52
N GLU A 236 -3.36 11.70 11.07
CA GLU A 236 -3.60 11.66 12.51
C GLU A 236 -3.08 10.39 13.20
N SER A 237 -3.24 9.23 12.55
CA SER A 237 -2.96 7.93 13.18
C SER A 237 -1.52 7.45 13.05
N LEU A 238 -0.84 7.80 11.95
CA LEU A 238 0.52 7.31 11.69
C LEU A 238 1.56 7.77 12.72
N PRO A 239 1.50 9.00 13.28
CA PRO A 239 2.36 9.36 14.41
C PRO A 239 2.16 8.45 15.64
N LEU A 240 0.93 8.03 15.90
CA LEU A 240 0.57 7.23 17.08
C LEU A 240 0.96 5.76 16.93
N SER A 241 1.09 5.29 15.69
CA SER A 241 1.52 3.94 15.34
C SER A 241 2.96 3.88 14.85
N GLU A 242 3.71 4.96 15.01
CA GLU A 242 5.10 5.11 14.54
C GLU A 242 5.29 4.72 13.07
N GLY A 243 4.33 5.06 12.21
CA GLY A 243 4.35 4.77 10.77
C GLY A 243 3.81 3.40 10.38
N SER A 244 3.27 2.66 11.35
CA SER A 244 2.66 1.35 11.10
C SER A 244 1.21 1.48 10.64
N TYR A 245 0.86 0.83 9.53
CA TYR A 245 -0.52 0.76 9.08
C TYR A 245 -1.32 -0.21 9.96
N THR A 246 -2.19 0.33 10.82
CA THR A 246 -3.04 -0.47 11.71
C THR A 246 -4.12 -1.22 10.92
N THR A 247 -4.68 -2.26 11.53
CA THR A 247 -5.78 -3.03 10.91
C THR A 247 -7.00 -2.16 10.60
N THR A 248 -7.26 -1.13 11.40
CA THR A 248 -8.34 -0.17 11.17
C THR A 248 -8.11 0.64 9.90
N LEU A 249 -6.90 1.16 9.70
CA LEU A 249 -6.55 1.90 8.47
C LEU A 249 -6.59 1.01 7.23
N LEU A 250 -6.19 -0.25 7.39
CA LEU A 250 -6.22 -1.23 6.31
C LEU A 250 -7.62 -1.77 6.00
N GLY A 251 -8.54 -1.73 6.97
CA GLY A 251 -9.93 -2.18 6.85
C GLY A 251 -10.94 -1.07 6.60
N SER A 252 -10.49 0.16 6.33
CA SER A 252 -11.36 1.32 6.15
C SER A 252 -12.31 1.16 4.96
N ASN A 253 -13.58 1.52 5.16
CA ASN A 253 -14.60 1.55 4.10
C ASN A 253 -14.53 2.83 3.23
N LEU A 254 -13.64 3.77 3.55
CA LEU A 254 -13.37 4.99 2.78
C LEU A 254 -12.60 4.72 1.48
N VAL A 255 -12.04 3.52 1.33
CA VAL A 255 -11.29 3.07 0.16
C VAL A 255 -11.89 1.79 -0.41
N THR A 256 -11.75 1.60 -1.72
CA THR A 256 -12.30 0.45 -2.46
C THR A 256 -11.28 -0.63 -2.74
N GLN A 257 -10.01 -0.23 -2.86
CA GLN A 257 -8.86 -1.08 -3.03
C GLN A 257 -7.73 -0.43 -2.27
N LEU A 258 -6.95 -1.22 -1.54
CA LEU A 258 -5.86 -0.73 -0.70
C LEU A 258 -4.78 -1.79 -0.59
N PHE A 259 -3.55 -1.42 -0.89
CA PHE A 259 -2.40 -2.31 -0.75
C PHE A 259 -1.20 -1.57 -0.20
N VAL A 260 -0.46 -2.25 0.66
CA VAL A 260 0.86 -1.80 1.11
C VAL A 260 1.90 -2.17 0.06
N PHE A 261 2.77 -1.23 -0.31
CA PHE A 261 3.93 -1.47 -1.14
C PHE A 261 5.22 -1.15 -0.40
N ARG A 262 6.26 -1.95 -0.67
CA ARG A 262 7.60 -1.70 -0.15
C ARG A 262 8.45 -1.10 -1.26
N HIS A 263 9.35 -0.21 -0.85
CA HIS A 263 10.41 0.29 -1.71
C HIS A 263 11.29 -0.88 -2.16
N SER A 264 11.59 -0.94 -3.45
CA SER A 264 12.29 -2.08 -4.04
C SER A 264 13.35 -1.61 -5.03
N LYS A 265 14.36 -2.46 -5.23
CA LYS A 265 15.42 -2.24 -6.22
C LYS A 265 15.36 -3.36 -7.24
N SER A 266 15.29 -3.00 -8.52
CA SER A 266 15.34 -3.93 -9.63
C SER A 266 16.44 -3.53 -10.61
N ALA A 267 17.12 -4.51 -11.20
CA ALA A 267 18.21 -4.25 -12.13
C ALA A 267 17.75 -3.40 -13.33
N GLY A 268 18.49 -2.33 -13.61
CA GLY A 268 18.23 -1.42 -14.72
C GLY A 268 17.02 -0.52 -14.53
N LEU A 269 16.51 -0.35 -13.31
CA LEU A 269 15.53 0.67 -12.94
C LEU A 269 16.03 1.44 -11.72
N SER A 270 15.61 2.70 -11.57
CA SER A 270 15.79 3.42 -10.32
C SER A 270 14.95 2.78 -9.19
N GLU A 271 15.28 3.09 -7.94
CA GLU A 271 14.51 2.63 -6.77
C GLU A 271 13.06 3.13 -6.86
N GLY A 272 12.84 4.38 -7.27
CA GLY A 272 11.51 4.96 -7.47
C GLY A 272 10.72 4.25 -8.57
N GLU A 273 11.35 3.96 -9.71
CA GLU A 273 10.72 3.24 -10.83
C GLU A 273 10.30 1.82 -10.44
N SER A 274 11.20 1.10 -9.78
CA SER A 274 10.92 -0.26 -9.28
C SER A 274 9.77 -0.26 -8.27
N THR A 275 9.76 0.74 -7.37
CA THR A 275 8.74 0.92 -6.35
C THR A 275 7.37 1.23 -6.96
N LEU A 276 7.32 2.15 -7.94
CA LEU A 276 6.09 2.48 -8.64
C LEU A 276 5.49 1.25 -9.34
N LEU A 277 6.30 0.47 -10.08
CA LEU A 277 5.82 -0.73 -10.76
C LEU A 277 5.30 -1.79 -9.77
N ASN A 278 5.95 -1.94 -8.61
CA ASN A 278 5.49 -2.82 -7.54
C ASN A 278 4.12 -2.36 -7.00
N ALA A 279 3.96 -1.07 -6.74
CA ALA A 279 2.71 -0.48 -6.26
C ALA A 279 1.59 -0.70 -7.29
N LEU A 280 1.79 -0.28 -8.54
CA LEU A 280 0.80 -0.39 -9.62
C LEU A 280 0.37 -1.83 -9.88
N ARG A 281 1.30 -2.79 -9.85
CA ARG A 281 0.97 -4.21 -10.03
C ARG A 281 -0.01 -4.72 -8.97
N LYS A 282 0.08 -4.23 -7.73
CA LYS A 282 -0.83 -4.64 -6.64
C LYS A 282 -2.28 -4.25 -6.89
N ILE A 283 -2.51 -3.15 -7.61
CA ILE A 283 -3.84 -2.69 -8.00
C ILE A 283 -4.24 -3.11 -9.43
N GLY A 284 -3.46 -3.99 -10.07
CA GLY A 284 -3.77 -4.57 -11.37
C GLY A 284 -3.31 -3.76 -12.58
N ILE A 285 -2.46 -2.75 -12.40
CA ILE A 285 -1.90 -1.95 -13.50
C ILE A 285 -0.51 -2.49 -13.84
N THR A 286 -0.38 -3.17 -14.99
CA THR A 286 0.85 -3.90 -15.36
C THR A 286 1.56 -3.39 -16.60
N ASN A 287 0.92 -2.55 -17.41
CA ASN A 287 1.39 -2.20 -18.76
C ASN A 287 2.16 -0.87 -18.81
N ILE A 288 2.75 -0.44 -17.69
CA ILE A 288 3.55 0.78 -17.61
C ILE A 288 4.99 0.50 -18.02
N LYS A 289 5.48 1.25 -19.01
CA LYS A 289 6.88 1.29 -19.44
C LYS A 289 7.61 2.44 -18.75
N LEU A 290 8.78 2.15 -18.16
CA LEU A 290 9.66 3.15 -17.56
C LEU A 290 11.05 3.19 -18.21
N LYS A 291 11.22 2.49 -19.33
CA LYS A 291 12.41 2.54 -20.16
C LYS A 291 12.02 3.10 -21.51
N GLU A 292 12.85 3.99 -22.03
CA GLU A 292 12.79 4.39 -23.43
C GLU A 292 13.21 3.20 -24.29
N GLU A 293 12.46 2.92 -25.34
CA GLU A 293 12.91 1.99 -26.37
C GLU A 293 14.10 2.68 -27.06
N LYS A 294 15.29 2.08 -26.98
CA LYS A 294 16.41 2.55 -27.78
C LYS A 294 16.03 2.31 -29.23
N GLU A 295 15.89 3.37 -30.02
CA GLU A 295 15.84 3.23 -31.47
C GLU A 295 17.17 2.61 -31.92
N GLU A 296 17.12 1.33 -32.33
CA GLU A 296 18.19 0.73 -33.10
C GLU A 296 18.26 1.50 -34.41
N LYS A 297 19.21 2.44 -34.51
CA LYS A 297 19.62 2.98 -35.80
C LYS A 297 20.24 1.82 -36.58
N GLU A 298 19.45 1.19 -37.46
CA GLU A 298 19.98 0.41 -38.57
C GLU A 298 20.78 1.36 -39.47
N GLU A 299 22.06 1.56 -39.16
CA GLU A 299 23.04 1.96 -40.16
C GLU A 299 23.18 0.77 -41.13
N LYS A 300 22.33 0.76 -42.16
CA LYS A 300 22.65 0.07 -43.40
C LYS A 300 23.78 0.86 -44.05
N GLU A 301 25.01 0.47 -43.75
CA GLU A 301 26.16 0.78 -44.59
C GLU A 301 25.91 0.13 -45.97
N GLU A 302 25.42 0.91 -46.93
CA GLU A 302 25.64 0.62 -48.34
C GLU A 302 27.11 0.87 -48.65
N LYS A 303 27.86 -0.21 -48.91
CA LYS A 303 29.11 -0.20 -49.68
C LYS A 303 29.09 -1.34 -50.69
#